data_AF-A0AAD3RD12-F1
#
_entry.id   AF-A0AAD3RD12-F1
#
_cell.length_a   1.000
_cell.length_b   1.000
_cell.length_c   1.000
_cell.angle_alpha   90.00
_cell.angle_beta   90.00
_cell.angle_gamma   90.00
#
_symmetry.space_group_name_H-M   'P 1'
#
loop_
_entity.id
_entity.type
_entity.pdbx_description
1 polymer ?
#
loop_
_entity_poly.entity_id
_entity_poly.type
_entity_poly.pdbx_seq_one_letter_code
_entity_poly.pdbx_strand_id
1 'polypeptide(L)'
;MASTRRSCENKPDVFCYICGEYTIVPNRNLVTSFIKRAYHAYFGIKLGDQDKAWSPHMVCKSCTKYLRQGTKGKKSCLKFGIPMVWRELTNHVTDCYFCAIDVTGINRKNRSSLKYPDLESARRPVAHCDEIPVPVFGELPDISDEDSSSVPEDEEEEVVLNGDPFS
;
A
#
# COMPACT_ATOMS: atom_id res chain seq x y z
N MET A 1 -13.87 -32.40 4.04
CA MET A 1 -14.80 -31.25 4.10
C MET A 1 -13.95 -29.99 4.17
N ALA A 2 -13.75 -29.28 3.06
CA ALA A 2 -12.99 -28.03 3.03
C ALA A 2 -13.96 -26.89 2.73
N SER A 3 -14.56 -26.36 3.79
CA SER A 3 -15.26 -25.08 3.73
C SER A 3 -15.10 -24.39 5.07
N THR A 4 -14.15 -23.48 5.14
CA THR A 4 -14.15 -22.38 6.08
C THR A 4 -13.79 -21.15 5.26
N ARG A 5 -14.65 -20.14 5.30
CA ARG A 5 -14.48 -18.85 4.62
C ARG A 5 -13.12 -18.27 5.03
N ARG A 6 -12.09 -18.41 4.20
CA ARG A 6 -10.75 -17.94 4.55
C ARG A 6 -10.65 -16.48 4.17
N SER A 7 -11.00 -15.57 5.08
CA SER A 7 -10.55 -14.20 4.97
C SER A 7 -9.02 -14.16 4.95
N CYS A 8 -8.42 -13.14 4.34
CA CYS A 8 -6.98 -12.95 4.40
C CYS A 8 -6.51 -12.86 5.86
N GLU A 9 -5.31 -13.39 6.15
CA GLU A 9 -4.67 -13.23 7.46
C GLU A 9 -4.39 -11.75 7.76
N ASN A 10 -3.99 -11.00 6.73
CA ASN A 10 -3.78 -9.57 6.80
C ASN A 10 -4.83 -8.80 6.00
N LYS A 11 -5.30 -7.67 6.55
CA LYS A 11 -6.14 -6.72 5.82
C LYS A 11 -5.32 -6.08 4.68
N PRO A 12 -5.85 -5.94 3.45
CA PRO A 12 -5.11 -5.32 2.33
C PRO A 12 -4.52 -3.94 2.64
N ASP A 13 -5.25 -3.14 3.41
CA ASP A 13 -4.89 -1.75 3.75
C ASP A 13 -3.68 -1.59 4.69
N VAL A 14 -3.12 -2.71 5.19
CA VAL A 14 -1.82 -2.67 5.87
C VAL A 14 -0.65 -2.59 4.89
N PHE A 15 -0.88 -2.83 3.60
CA PHE A 15 0.11 -2.74 2.54
C PHE A 15 -0.09 -1.49 1.69
N CYS A 16 1.00 -0.95 1.17
CA CYS A 16 0.97 0.17 0.24
C CYS A 16 0.53 -0.30 -1.15
N TYR A 17 -0.49 0.33 -1.73
CA TYR A 17 -0.92 0.06 -3.11
C TYR A 17 0.23 0.23 -4.12
N ILE A 18 1.07 1.26 -3.96
CA ILE A 18 2.08 1.62 -4.98
C ILE A 18 3.32 0.70 -4.94
N CYS A 19 3.81 0.36 -3.74
CA CYS A 19 5.07 -0.39 -3.59
C CYS A 19 4.90 -1.80 -3.00
N GLY A 20 3.69 -2.18 -2.57
CA GLY A 20 3.40 -3.47 -1.96
C GLY A 20 4.03 -3.70 -0.57
N GLU A 21 4.72 -2.71 0.00
CA GLU A 21 5.36 -2.87 1.30
C GLU A 21 4.37 -2.71 2.46
N TYR A 22 4.66 -3.40 3.57
CA TYR A 22 3.94 -3.25 4.83
C TYR A 22 4.09 -1.83 5.39
N THR A 23 2.99 -1.31 5.93
CA THR A 23 2.90 0.03 6.48
C THR A 23 2.31 -0.04 7.89
N ILE A 24 2.99 0.62 8.83
CA ILE A 24 2.41 0.90 10.15
C ILE A 24 1.41 2.06 10.03
N VAL A 25 0.39 2.10 10.89
CA VAL A 25 -0.72 3.08 10.85
C VAL A 25 -0.23 4.53 10.65
N PRO A 26 0.78 5.04 11.40
CA PRO A 26 1.24 6.42 11.23
C PRO A 26 1.87 6.73 9.87
N ASN A 27 2.18 5.72 9.06
CA ASN A 27 2.80 5.85 7.74
C ASN A 27 1.84 5.55 6.59
N ARG A 28 0.55 5.40 6.86
CA ARG A 28 -0.49 5.20 5.85
C ARG A 28 -1.14 6.54 5.47
N ASN A 29 -1.44 6.69 4.19
CA ASN A 29 -2.21 7.79 3.63
C ASN A 29 -3.37 7.20 2.81
N LEU A 30 -4.51 7.87 2.81
CA LEU A 30 -5.62 7.56 1.90
C LEU A 30 -5.23 7.81 0.45
N VAL A 31 -5.89 7.13 -0.50
CA VAL A 31 -5.75 7.39 -1.92
C VAL A 31 -6.61 8.58 -2.35
N THR A 32 -6.02 9.77 -2.26
CA THR A 32 -6.67 11.05 -2.62
C THR A 32 -6.70 11.30 -4.13
N SER A 33 -7.46 12.30 -4.57
CA SER A 33 -7.48 12.76 -5.97
C SER A 33 -6.10 13.21 -6.45
N PHE A 34 -5.34 13.87 -5.58
CA PHE A 34 -3.95 14.23 -5.81
C PHE A 34 -3.08 13.00 -6.09
N ILE A 35 -3.16 11.96 -5.25
CA ILE A 35 -2.35 10.74 -5.43
C ILE A 35 -2.71 10.06 -6.75
N LYS A 36 -4.00 9.95 -7.10
CA LYS A 36 -4.43 9.38 -8.39
C LYS A 36 -3.84 10.13 -9.59
N ARG A 37 -3.83 11.47 -9.55
CA ARG A 37 -3.26 12.32 -10.60
C ARG A 37 -1.73 12.20 -10.68
N ALA A 38 -1.05 12.30 -9.54
CA ALA A 38 0.41 12.21 -9.49
C ALA A 38 0.91 10.81 -9.89
N TYR A 39 0.19 9.76 -9.49
CA TYR A 39 0.44 8.37 -9.92
C TYR A 39 0.32 8.25 -11.45
N HIS A 40 -0.77 8.77 -12.05
CA HIS A 40 -0.94 8.75 -13.49
C HIS A 40 0.14 9.53 -14.23
N ALA A 41 0.57 10.67 -13.69
CA ALA A 41 1.65 11.46 -14.27
C ALA A 41 3.01 10.73 -14.21
N TYR A 42 3.27 9.99 -13.12
CA TYR A 42 4.53 9.23 -12.96
C TYR A 42 4.55 7.98 -13.84
N PHE A 43 3.49 7.16 -13.77
CA PHE A 43 3.48 5.82 -14.38
C PHE A 43 2.78 5.73 -15.74
N GLY A 44 2.09 6.78 -16.17
CA GLY A 44 1.28 6.77 -17.40
C GLY A 44 0.03 5.89 -17.33
N ILE A 45 -0.31 5.36 -16.15
CA ILE A 45 -1.45 4.46 -15.93
C ILE A 45 -2.34 4.97 -14.78
N LYS A 46 -3.65 4.71 -14.87
CA LYS A 46 -4.58 5.12 -13.81
C LYS A 46 -4.44 4.22 -12.59
N LEU A 47 -4.54 4.81 -11.40
CA LEU A 47 -4.63 4.05 -10.14
C LEU A 47 -6.02 3.41 -10.07
N GLY A 48 -6.07 2.08 -10.23
CA GLY A 48 -7.30 1.30 -10.39
C GLY A 48 -7.70 0.49 -9.16
N ASP A 49 -8.80 -0.24 -9.30
CA ASP A 49 -9.29 -1.26 -8.35
C ASP A 49 -9.54 -0.77 -6.92
N GLN A 50 -9.74 0.54 -6.74
CA GLN A 50 -10.04 1.16 -5.44
C GLN A 50 -11.50 0.93 -4.97
N ASP A 51 -12.31 0.26 -5.79
CA ASP A 51 -13.63 -0.27 -5.44
C ASP A 51 -13.58 -1.76 -5.08
N LYS A 52 -12.39 -2.39 -5.18
CA LYS A 52 -12.23 -3.83 -5.00
C LYS A 52 -11.65 -4.14 -3.63
N ALA A 53 -12.40 -4.88 -2.83
CA ALA A 53 -11.99 -5.29 -1.49
C ALA A 53 -10.68 -6.12 -1.44
N TRP A 54 -10.27 -6.74 -2.56
CA TRP A 54 -9.01 -7.50 -2.66
C TRP A 54 -7.78 -6.62 -2.94
N SER A 55 -7.95 -5.34 -3.26
CA SER A 55 -6.85 -4.40 -3.52
C SER A 55 -6.59 -3.56 -2.27
N PRO A 56 -5.35 -3.10 -2.00
CA PRO A 56 -5.12 -2.08 -0.99
C PRO A 56 -5.73 -0.72 -1.37
N HIS A 57 -6.26 -0.01 -0.37
CA HIS A 57 -6.80 1.35 -0.48
C HIS A 57 -5.92 2.41 0.19
N MET A 58 -4.74 1.99 0.67
CA MET A 58 -3.78 2.83 1.38
C MET A 58 -2.46 2.94 0.63
N VAL A 59 -1.80 4.07 0.78
CA VAL A 59 -0.46 4.33 0.22
C VAL A 59 0.48 4.75 1.34
N CYS A 60 1.75 4.33 1.28
CA CYS A 60 2.71 4.72 2.29
C CYS A 60 3.15 6.19 2.14
N LYS A 61 3.45 6.86 3.26
CA LYS A 61 3.97 8.24 3.28
C LYS A 61 5.19 8.45 2.39
N SER A 62 6.06 7.43 2.26
CA SER A 62 7.23 7.49 1.38
C SER A 62 6.81 7.61 -0.09
N CYS A 63 5.90 6.77 -0.57
CA CYS A 63 5.41 6.84 -1.96
C CYS A 63 4.71 8.18 -2.23
N THR A 64 3.83 8.62 -1.32
CA THR A 64 3.17 9.93 -1.43
C THR A 64 4.19 11.08 -1.48
N LYS A 65 5.24 11.03 -0.65
CA LYS A 65 6.30 12.03 -0.63
C LYS A 65 7.04 12.10 -1.97
N TYR A 66 7.44 10.95 -2.54
CA TYR A 66 8.15 10.92 -3.82
C TYR A 66 7.27 11.44 -4.95
N LEU A 67 6.00 11.02 -5.02
CA LEU A 67 5.06 11.55 -6.01
C LEU A 67 4.90 13.08 -5.88
N ARG A 68 4.72 13.58 -4.66
CA ARG A 68 4.60 15.02 -4.38
C ARG A 68 5.85 15.82 -4.73
N GLN A 69 7.03 15.27 -4.50
CA GLN A 69 8.26 15.94 -4.86
C GLN A 69 8.45 15.95 -6.38
N GLY A 70 8.07 14.86 -7.06
CA GLY A 70 8.05 14.78 -8.52
C GLY A 70 7.17 15.85 -9.15
N THR A 71 5.95 16.08 -8.63
CA THR A 71 5.06 17.14 -9.14
C THR A 71 5.61 18.56 -8.94
N LYS A 72 6.56 18.75 -8.01
CA LYS A 72 7.22 20.04 -7.73
C LYS A 72 8.56 20.18 -8.49
N GLY A 73 8.80 19.37 -9.50
CA GLY A 73 10.02 19.40 -10.33
C GLY A 73 11.30 19.00 -9.59
N LYS A 74 11.20 18.43 -8.38
CA LYS A 74 12.39 17.96 -7.66
C LYS A 74 12.89 16.66 -8.27
N LYS A 75 14.21 16.52 -8.39
CA LYS A 75 14.91 15.30 -8.85
C LYS A 75 14.84 14.19 -7.78
N SER A 76 13.64 13.73 -7.47
CA SER A 76 13.38 12.62 -6.57
C SER A 76 12.42 11.66 -7.26
N CYS A 77 12.83 10.40 -7.38
CA CYS A 77 12.05 9.36 -8.03
C CYS A 77 11.74 8.23 -7.06
N LEU A 78 10.70 7.46 -7.39
CA LEU A 78 10.49 6.16 -6.78
C LEU A 78 11.65 5.24 -7.23
N LYS A 79 11.91 4.19 -6.46
CA LYS A 79 12.98 3.23 -6.79
C LYS A 79 12.63 2.32 -7.98
N PHE A 80 11.45 2.48 -8.56
CA PHE A 80 10.86 1.63 -9.57
C PHE A 80 10.05 2.46 -10.56
N GLY A 81 10.03 2.01 -11.81
CA GLY A 81 9.27 2.64 -12.88
C GLY A 81 7.99 1.90 -13.24
N ILE A 82 7.84 0.64 -12.80
CA ILE A 82 6.57 -0.08 -12.82
C ILE A 82 6.15 -0.28 -11.37
N PRO A 83 4.95 0.17 -10.97
CA PRO A 83 4.46 0.01 -9.60
C PRO A 83 4.07 -1.43 -9.31
N MET A 84 3.71 -1.72 -8.06
CA MET A 84 3.08 -2.99 -7.70
C MET A 84 1.82 -3.19 -8.55
N VAL A 85 1.64 -4.38 -9.12
CA VAL A 85 0.45 -4.73 -9.92
C VAL A 85 -0.40 -5.69 -9.11
N TRP A 86 -1.64 -5.29 -8.85
CA TRP A 86 -2.63 -6.10 -8.13
C TRP A 86 -3.62 -6.72 -9.12
N ARG A 87 -4.00 -7.95 -8.86
CA ARG A 87 -5.08 -8.68 -9.52
C ARG A 87 -5.85 -9.45 -8.46
N GLU A 88 -7.04 -9.90 -8.81
CA GLU A 88 -7.83 -10.75 -7.91
C GLU A 88 -7.08 -12.07 -7.62
N LEU A 89 -7.01 -12.43 -6.34
CA LEU A 89 -6.36 -13.66 -5.89
C LEU A 89 -7.17 -14.89 -6.34
N THR A 90 -6.47 -15.95 -6.72
CA THR A 90 -7.13 -17.22 -7.06
C THR A 90 -7.42 -18.08 -5.83
N ASN A 91 -6.57 -18.00 -4.80
CA ASN A 91 -6.72 -18.75 -3.56
C ASN A 91 -5.85 -18.19 -2.42
N HIS A 92 -6.22 -18.48 -1.17
CA HIS A 92 -5.52 -17.98 0.02
C HIS A 92 -4.24 -18.75 0.42
N VAL A 93 -3.88 -19.82 -0.29
CA VAL A 93 -2.78 -20.71 0.09
C VAL A 93 -1.52 -20.40 -0.71
N THR A 94 -1.62 -20.32 -2.04
CA THR A 94 -0.46 -20.14 -2.94
C THR A 94 -0.45 -18.79 -3.63
N ASP A 95 -1.59 -18.11 -3.72
CA ASP A 95 -1.76 -16.91 -4.54
C ASP A 95 -2.47 -15.80 -3.76
N CYS A 96 -2.09 -15.62 -2.50
CA CYS A 96 -2.57 -14.51 -1.68
C CYS A 96 -1.39 -13.80 -1.03
N TYR A 97 -1.05 -12.63 -1.57
CA TYR A 97 0.04 -11.79 -1.09
C TYR A 97 -0.12 -11.42 0.38
N PHE A 98 -1.36 -11.17 0.80
CA PHE A 98 -1.67 -10.77 2.16
C PHE A 98 -1.45 -11.89 3.17
N CYS A 99 -1.78 -13.14 2.84
CA CYS A 99 -1.51 -14.29 3.71
C CYS A 99 -0.04 -14.72 3.66
N ALA A 100 0.65 -14.50 2.54
CA ALA A 100 2.02 -14.98 2.37
C ALA A 100 3.06 -14.21 3.20
N ILE A 101 2.69 -13.09 3.83
CA ILE A 101 3.59 -12.22 4.58
C ILE A 101 3.19 -12.25 6.06
N ASP A 102 4.04 -12.84 6.90
CA ASP A 102 3.86 -12.74 8.34
C ASP A 102 4.30 -11.36 8.84
N VAL A 103 3.34 -10.57 9.32
CA VAL A 103 3.58 -9.23 9.88
C VAL A 103 3.52 -9.22 11.42
N THR A 104 3.38 -10.40 12.04
CA THR A 104 3.28 -10.53 13.49
C THR A 104 4.57 -10.04 14.15
N GLY A 105 4.45 -9.14 15.13
CA GLY A 105 5.61 -8.59 15.84
C GLY A 105 6.48 -7.62 15.02
N ILE A 106 6.03 -7.22 13.82
CA ILE A 106 6.73 -6.22 13.02
C ILE A 106 6.55 -4.83 13.64
N ASN A 107 7.67 -4.14 13.80
CA ASN A 107 7.78 -2.77 14.27
C ASN A 107 8.69 -1.95 13.35
N ARG A 108 8.87 -0.67 13.67
CA ARG A 108 9.67 0.26 12.86
C ARG A 108 11.13 -0.18 12.67
N LYS A 109 11.72 -0.92 13.62
CA LYS A 109 13.13 -1.32 13.59
C LYS A 109 13.38 -2.57 12.75
N ASN A 110 12.45 -3.54 12.78
CA ASN A 110 12.62 -4.82 12.08
C ASN A 110 11.86 -4.91 10.75
N ARG A 111 11.03 -3.92 10.37
CA ARG A 111 10.25 -3.95 9.11
C ARG A 111 11.07 -4.27 7.85
N SER A 112 12.34 -3.88 7.79
CA SER A 112 13.20 -4.18 6.64
C SER A 112 13.54 -5.67 6.47
N SER A 113 13.29 -6.51 7.48
CA SER A 113 13.48 -7.97 7.38
C SER A 113 12.31 -8.68 6.68
N LEU A 114 11.18 -8.00 6.48
CA LEU A 114 10.06 -8.56 5.74
C LEU A 114 10.47 -8.91 4.31
N LYS A 115 10.18 -10.14 3.92
CA LYS A 115 10.33 -10.61 2.55
C LYS A 115 8.97 -10.55 1.88
N TYR A 116 8.97 -10.06 0.66
CA TYR A 116 7.77 -9.89 -0.13
C TYR A 116 7.81 -10.85 -1.32
N PRO A 117 6.86 -11.77 -1.44
CA PRO A 117 6.82 -12.71 -2.55
C PRO A 117 6.41 -12.01 -3.84
N ASP A 118 6.76 -12.60 -4.98
CA ASP A 118 6.21 -12.22 -6.27
C ASP A 118 5.15 -13.24 -6.66
N LEU A 119 3.87 -12.83 -6.73
CA LEU A 119 2.72 -13.73 -6.97
C LEU A 119 1.91 -13.27 -8.19
N GLU A 120 1.23 -14.17 -8.89
CA GLU A 120 0.46 -13.80 -10.10
C GLU A 120 -0.60 -12.74 -9.80
N SER A 121 -1.25 -12.86 -8.64
CA SER A 121 -2.18 -11.87 -8.10
C SER A 121 -1.54 -10.55 -7.63
N ALA A 122 -0.22 -10.54 -7.40
CA ALA A 122 0.48 -9.42 -6.79
C ALA A 122 1.94 -9.38 -7.27
N ARG A 123 2.14 -8.77 -8.44
CA ARG A 123 3.46 -8.68 -9.06
C ARG A 123 4.25 -7.52 -8.48
N ARG A 124 5.50 -7.79 -8.08
CA ARG A 124 6.38 -6.84 -7.41
C ARG A 124 6.75 -5.66 -8.32
N PRO A 125 7.04 -4.47 -7.76
CA PRO A 125 7.48 -3.33 -8.55
C PRO A 125 8.78 -3.63 -9.30
N VAL A 126 8.90 -3.12 -10.53
CA VAL A 126 10.10 -3.30 -11.37
C VAL A 126 10.96 -2.04 -11.31
N ALA A 127 12.23 -2.23 -10.95
CA ALA A 127 13.21 -1.16 -10.86
C ALA A 127 13.35 -0.38 -12.18
N HIS A 128 13.77 0.87 -12.09
CA HIS A 128 14.15 1.64 -13.28
C HIS A 128 15.34 0.99 -14.00
N CYS A 129 15.31 1.03 -15.32
CA CYS A 129 16.39 0.61 -16.22
C CYS A 129 16.31 1.46 -17.50
N ASP A 130 17.16 1.19 -18.49
CA ASP A 130 17.16 1.96 -19.75
C ASP A 130 15.81 1.86 -20.50
N GLU A 131 15.13 0.72 -20.38
CA GLU A 131 13.80 0.49 -20.96
C GLU A 131 12.67 1.12 -20.13
N ILE A 132 12.92 1.34 -18.83
CA ILE A 132 11.96 1.92 -17.87
C ILE A 132 12.63 3.14 -17.20
N PRO A 133 12.83 4.24 -17.94
CA PRO A 133 13.56 5.39 -17.43
C PRO A 133 12.80 6.08 -16.31
N VAL A 134 13.50 6.91 -15.54
CA VAL A 134 12.88 7.79 -14.55
C VAL A 134 12.02 8.83 -15.30
N PRO A 135 10.74 8.98 -14.97
CA PRO A 135 9.88 9.95 -15.63
C PRO A 135 10.41 11.37 -15.43
N VAL A 136 10.42 12.14 -16.51
CA VAL A 136 10.58 13.59 -16.42
C VAL A 136 9.20 14.17 -16.19
N PHE A 137 8.95 14.66 -14.97
CA PHE A 137 7.71 15.33 -14.66
C PHE A 137 7.61 16.63 -15.48
N GLY A 138 6.66 16.68 -16.43
CA GLY A 138 6.16 17.94 -16.94
C GLY A 138 5.45 18.70 -15.81
N GLU A 139 5.41 20.03 -15.88
CA GLU A 139 4.67 20.85 -14.93
C GLU A 139 3.21 20.36 -14.88
N LEU A 140 2.84 19.69 -13.79
CA LEU A 140 1.43 19.43 -13.52
C LEU A 140 0.82 20.76 -13.07
N PRO A 141 -0.39 21.11 -13.54
CA PRO A 141 -1.02 22.36 -13.14
C PRO A 141 -1.10 22.40 -11.61
N ASP A 142 -0.66 23.52 -11.02
CA ASP A 142 -0.47 23.76 -9.59
C ASP A 142 -1.61 23.12 -8.78
N ILE A 143 -1.33 21.99 -8.16
CA ILE A 143 -2.34 21.25 -7.38
C ILE A 143 -2.18 21.73 -5.95
N SER A 144 -3.09 22.57 -5.49
CA SER A 144 -3.16 22.97 -4.09
C SER A 144 -3.27 21.72 -3.21
N ASP A 145 -2.48 21.70 -2.13
CA ASP A 145 -2.35 20.60 -1.17
C ASP A 145 -3.58 20.46 -0.23
N GLU A 146 -4.77 20.90 -0.65
CA GLU A 146 -6.01 20.93 0.15
C GLU A 146 -6.74 19.57 0.23
N ASP A 147 -5.99 18.50 0.46
CA ASP A 147 -6.58 17.24 0.93
C ASP A 147 -5.62 16.59 1.92
N SER A 148 -5.34 17.32 3.00
CA SER A 148 -4.70 16.76 4.19
C SER A 148 -5.78 16.04 4.98
N SER A 149 -6.04 14.78 4.65
CA SER A 149 -6.93 13.91 5.41
C SER A 149 -6.43 13.81 6.86
N SER A 150 -7.03 14.58 7.76
CA SER A 150 -6.94 14.36 9.20
C SER A 150 -7.58 13.01 9.51
N VAL A 151 -6.78 12.05 9.97
CA VAL A 151 -7.30 10.79 10.51
C VAL A 151 -7.92 11.13 11.87
N PRO A 152 -9.20 10.82 12.15
CA PRO A 152 -9.69 10.86 13.51
C PRO A 152 -8.92 9.80 14.32
N GLU A 153 -8.32 10.25 15.42
CA GLU A 153 -7.91 9.39 16.53
C GLU A 153 -9.20 8.95 17.20
N ASP A 154 -9.61 7.69 17.07
CA ASP A 154 -10.43 7.00 18.06
C ASP A 154 -10.54 5.50 17.75
N GLU A 155 -10.25 4.70 18.78
CA GLU A 155 -10.79 3.39 19.16
C GLU A 155 -9.68 2.59 19.87
N GLU A 156 -9.48 2.93 21.15
CA GLU A 156 -8.91 2.03 22.13
C GLU A 156 -9.82 0.79 22.21
N GLU A 157 -9.33 -0.38 21.82
CA GLU A 157 -10.04 -1.65 22.02
C GLU A 157 -10.27 -1.86 23.53
N GLU A 158 -11.53 -1.77 23.95
CA GLU A 158 -11.98 -2.31 25.22
C GLU A 158 -11.70 -3.82 25.26
N VAL A 159 -10.76 -4.24 26.11
CA VAL A 159 -10.61 -5.65 26.46
C VAL A 159 -11.64 -5.94 27.55
N VAL A 160 -12.79 -6.45 27.12
CA VAL A 160 -13.83 -6.98 28.02
C VAL A 160 -13.28 -8.25 28.67
N LEU A 161 -12.69 -8.13 29.87
CA LEU A 161 -12.37 -9.28 30.70
C LEU A 161 -13.63 -9.68 31.48
N ASN A 162 -14.50 -10.46 30.83
CA ASN A 162 -15.42 -11.32 31.54
C ASN A 162 -14.65 -12.55 32.01
N GLY A 163 -14.55 -12.73 33.33
CA GLY A 163 -13.99 -13.93 33.93
C GLY A 163 -13.91 -13.84 35.45
N ASP A 164 -15.05 -13.97 36.13
CA ASP A 164 -15.06 -14.59 37.47
C ASP A 164 -14.55 -16.03 37.35
N PRO A 165 -13.62 -16.44 38.22
CA PRO A 165 -13.97 -17.52 39.14
C PRO A 165 -13.32 -17.42 40.54
N PHE A 166 -14.13 -17.72 41.56
CA PHE A 166 -13.73 -18.21 42.90
C PHE A 166 -12.94 -17.27 43.84
N SER A 167 -13.66 -16.61 44.75
CA SER A 167 -13.79 -16.99 46.18
C SER A 167 -14.51 -15.90 46.97
#